data_AF-A0A960RMV8-F1
#
_entry.id   AF-A0A960RMV8-F1
#
_cell.length_a   1.000
_cell.length_b   1.000
_cell.length_c   1.000
_cell.angle_alpha   90.00
_cell.angle_beta   90.00
_cell.angle_gamma   90.00
#
_symmetry.space_group_name_H-M   'P 1'
#
loop_
_entity.id
_entity.type
_entity.pdbx_description
1 polymer ?
#
loop_
_entity_poly.entity_id
_entity_poly.type
_entity_poly.pdbx_seq_one_letter_code
_entity_poly.pdbx_strand_id
1 'polypeptide(L)'
;MKDYLFRKNLSVKQLAADLEISPSYLYQLVRGERKPSLELAKKIETITDGEVTVGRLLGFKGEKPGMDLEAKYDARLAVLEKVQGQFDEKIAQIESRLSKLEKQR
;
A
#
# COMPACT_ATOMS: atom_id res chain seq x y z
N MET A 1 -4.48 -8.95 -8.55
CA MET A 1 -4.95 -10.31 -8.86
C MET A 1 -4.49 -10.80 -10.23
N LYS A 2 -4.69 -10.04 -11.33
CA LYS A 2 -4.15 -10.41 -12.66
C LYS A 2 -2.62 -10.67 -12.64
N ASP A 3 -1.87 -9.78 -12.01
CA ASP A 3 -0.40 -9.90 -11.91
C ASP A 3 0.03 -11.12 -11.10
N TYR A 4 -0.71 -11.44 -10.03
CA TYR A 4 -0.48 -12.63 -9.20
C TYR A 4 -0.62 -13.91 -10.03
N LEU A 5 -1.74 -14.04 -10.77
CA LEU A 5 -1.99 -15.19 -11.65
C LEU A 5 -0.89 -15.34 -12.70
N PHE A 6 -0.43 -14.22 -13.29
CA PHE A 6 0.64 -14.23 -14.27
C PHE A 6 1.98 -14.67 -13.67
N ARG A 7 2.38 -14.10 -12.53
CA ARG A 7 3.67 -14.42 -11.86
C ARG A 7 3.74 -15.86 -11.39
N LYS A 8 2.63 -16.40 -10.87
CA LYS A 8 2.56 -17.80 -10.40
C LYS A 8 2.21 -18.79 -11.51
N ASN A 9 2.04 -18.34 -12.75
CA ASN A 9 1.59 -19.14 -13.88
C ASN A 9 0.31 -19.96 -13.58
N LEU A 10 -0.62 -19.36 -12.82
CA LEU A 10 -1.86 -19.98 -12.40
C LEU A 10 -2.99 -19.62 -13.36
N SER A 11 -3.79 -20.61 -13.72
CA SER A 11 -5.03 -20.36 -14.46
C SER A 11 -6.12 -19.83 -13.53
N VAL A 12 -7.02 -19.00 -14.07
CA VAL A 12 -8.23 -18.54 -13.36
C VAL A 12 -9.05 -19.74 -12.87
N LYS A 13 -9.09 -20.84 -13.63
CA LYS A 13 -9.85 -22.03 -13.25
C LYS A 13 -9.28 -22.71 -11.99
N GLN A 14 -7.96 -22.79 -11.87
CA GLN A 14 -7.31 -23.38 -10.69
C GLN A 14 -7.59 -22.55 -9.44
N LEU A 15 -7.34 -21.23 -9.50
CA LEU A 15 -7.61 -20.37 -8.35
C LEU A 15 -9.10 -20.33 -7.98
N ALA A 16 -10.01 -20.43 -8.95
CA ALA A 16 -11.44 -20.51 -8.69
C ALA A 16 -11.81 -21.81 -7.96
N ALA A 17 -11.18 -22.93 -8.31
CA ALA A 17 -11.37 -24.20 -7.63
C ALA A 17 -10.88 -24.13 -6.18
N ASP A 18 -9.69 -23.57 -5.93
CA ASP A 18 -9.13 -23.40 -4.58
C ASP A 18 -10.00 -22.48 -3.70
N LEU A 19 -10.64 -21.49 -4.33
CA LEU A 19 -11.55 -20.56 -3.66
C LEU A 19 -12.97 -21.12 -3.50
N GLU A 20 -13.29 -22.25 -4.15
CA GLU A 20 -14.62 -22.85 -4.24
C GLU A 20 -15.67 -21.89 -4.83
N ILE A 21 -15.27 -21.12 -5.85
CA ILE A 21 -16.16 -20.18 -6.56
C ILE A 21 -16.23 -20.51 -8.04
N SER A 22 -17.23 -19.95 -8.74
CA SER A 22 -17.32 -20.16 -10.17
C SER A 22 -16.18 -19.45 -10.91
N PRO A 23 -15.56 -20.08 -11.94
CA PRO A 23 -14.53 -19.44 -12.75
C PRO A 23 -14.98 -18.12 -13.38
N SER A 24 -16.24 -18.05 -13.81
CA SER A 24 -16.86 -16.82 -14.35
C SER A 24 -16.90 -15.70 -13.32
N TYR A 25 -17.21 -16.01 -12.05
CA TYR A 25 -17.20 -15.02 -11.00
C TYR A 25 -15.78 -14.53 -10.70
N LEU A 26 -14.79 -15.44 -10.62
CA LEU A 26 -13.40 -15.03 -10.46
C LEU A 26 -12.92 -14.17 -11.64
N TYR A 27 -13.34 -14.46 -12.88
CA TYR A 27 -13.06 -13.60 -14.04
C TYR A 27 -13.57 -12.16 -13.85
N GLN A 28 -14.78 -12.00 -13.32
CA GLN A 28 -15.35 -10.68 -13.02
C GLN A 28 -14.56 -9.95 -11.94
N LEU A 29 -14.06 -10.68 -10.92
CA LEU A 29 -13.20 -10.11 -9.88
C LEU A 29 -11.85 -9.67 -10.44
N VAL A 30 -11.21 -10.50 -11.28
CA VAL A 30 -9.91 -10.19 -11.92
C VAL A 30 -10.01 -8.96 -12.80
N ARG A 31 -11.13 -8.77 -13.51
CA ARG A 31 -11.39 -7.60 -14.36
C ARG A 31 -11.84 -6.36 -13.59
N GLY A 32 -12.16 -6.51 -12.30
CA GLY A 32 -12.70 -5.42 -11.48
C GLY A 32 -14.16 -5.07 -11.78
N GLU A 33 -14.88 -5.93 -12.51
CA GLU A 33 -16.30 -5.76 -12.83
C GLU A 33 -17.18 -5.99 -11.60
N ARG A 34 -16.71 -6.83 -10.66
CA ARG A 34 -17.36 -7.08 -9.37
C ARG A 34 -16.38 -7.02 -8.22
N LYS A 35 -16.90 -6.65 -7.05
CA LYS A 35 -16.19 -6.74 -5.78
C LYS A 35 -16.58 -8.04 -5.07
N PRO A 36 -15.62 -8.74 -4.44
CA PRO A 36 -15.93 -9.91 -3.63
C PRO A 36 -16.59 -9.48 -2.31
N SER A 37 -17.18 -10.43 -1.59
CA SER A 37 -17.53 -10.22 -0.18
C SER A 37 -16.26 -10.05 0.67
N LEU A 38 -16.40 -9.48 1.87
CA LEU A 38 -15.28 -9.34 2.81
C LEU A 38 -14.67 -10.70 3.15
N GLU A 39 -15.50 -11.72 3.35
CA GLU A 39 -15.05 -13.09 3.65
C GLU A 39 -14.24 -13.69 2.50
N LEU A 40 -14.73 -13.54 1.27
CA LEU A 40 -14.02 -14.02 0.09
C LEU A 40 -12.71 -13.25 -0.12
N ALA A 41 -12.71 -11.94 0.12
CA ALA A 41 -11.50 -11.14 0.04
C ALA A 41 -10.43 -11.64 1.04
N LYS A 42 -10.83 -11.97 2.27
CA LYS A 42 -9.92 -12.55 3.28
C LYS A 42 -9.41 -13.92 2.85
N LYS A 43 -10.28 -14.79 2.31
CA LYS A 43 -9.90 -16.12 1.79
C LYS A 43 -8.86 -15.99 0.67
N ILE A 44 -9.07 -15.04 -0.25
CA ILE A 44 -8.12 -14.75 -1.33
C ILE A 44 -6.79 -14.28 -0.76
N GLU A 45 -6.80 -13.34 0.19
CA GLU A 45 -5.57 -12.84 0.82
C GLU A 45 -4.77 -13.95 1.50
N THR A 46 -5.43 -14.85 2.25
CA THR A 46 -4.79 -16.00 2.89
C THR A 46 -4.19 -16.98 1.87
N ILE A 47 -4.92 -17.35 0.82
CA ILE A 47 -4.44 -18.31 -0.20
C ILE A 47 -3.30 -17.73 -1.03
N THR A 48 -3.31 -16.41 -1.23
CA THR A 48 -2.27 -15.71 -1.99
C THR A 48 -1.12 -15.22 -1.12
N ASP A 49 -1.07 -15.61 0.16
CA ASP A 49 -0.05 -15.22 1.13
C ASP A 49 0.18 -13.70 1.18
N GLY A 50 -0.93 -12.93 1.15
CA GLY A 50 -0.90 -11.47 1.17
C GLY A 50 -0.56 -10.79 -0.16
N GLU A 51 -0.22 -11.51 -1.23
CA GLU A 51 0.07 -10.88 -2.53
C GLU A 51 -1.18 -10.22 -3.17
N VAL A 52 -2.37 -10.73 -2.84
CA VAL A 52 -3.65 -10.12 -3.23
C VAL A 52 -4.42 -9.70 -1.99
N THR A 53 -4.20 -8.46 -1.56
CA THR A 53 -4.77 -7.95 -0.30
C THR A 53 -6.27 -7.70 -0.38
N VAL A 54 -6.94 -7.76 0.79
CA VAL A 54 -8.36 -7.39 0.94
C VAL A 54 -8.59 -5.95 0.49
N GLY A 55 -7.65 -5.06 0.81
CA GLY A 55 -7.68 -3.64 0.43
C GLY A 55 -7.80 -3.43 -1.07
N ARG A 56 -6.95 -4.14 -1.82
CA ARG A 56 -6.91 -4.11 -3.28
C ARG A 56 -8.21 -4.62 -3.92
N LEU A 57 -8.83 -5.65 -3.32
CA LEU A 57 -10.04 -6.28 -3.84
C LEU A 57 -11.32 -5.49 -3.57
N LEU A 58 -11.45 -4.89 -2.40
CA LEU A 58 -12.63 -4.12 -2.01
C LEU A 58 -12.57 -2.66 -2.50
N GLY A 59 -11.40 -2.23 -2.97
CA GLY A 59 -11.17 -0.88 -3.48
C GLY A 59 -11.16 0.15 -2.36
N PHE A 60 -10.63 -0.20 -1.18
CA PHE A 60 -10.34 0.80 -0.16
C PHE A 60 -9.31 1.79 -0.76
N LYS A 61 -9.65 3.08 -0.75
CA LYS A 61 -8.87 4.17 -1.35
C LYS A 61 -7.44 4.18 -0.76
N GLY A 62 -6.50 3.63 -1.51
CA GLY A 62 -5.06 3.66 -1.22
C GLY A 62 -4.21 3.18 -2.40
N GLU A 63 -4.79 2.40 -3.31
CA GLU A 63 -4.08 1.83 -4.45
C GLU A 63 -4.78 2.18 -5.75
N LYS A 64 -4.27 3.20 -6.45
CA LYS A 64 -4.45 3.28 -7.90
C LYS A 64 -3.51 2.23 -8.53
N PRO A 65 -3.98 1.40 -9.48
CA PRO A 65 -3.10 0.50 -10.23
C PRO A 65 -2.09 1.32 -11.04
N GLY A 66 -0.80 1.02 -10.91
CA GLY A 66 0.27 1.61 -11.74
C GLY A 66 1.04 2.79 -11.13
N MET A 67 0.85 3.15 -9.86
CA MET A 67 1.84 3.97 -9.15
C MET A 67 2.80 3.06 -8.41
N ASP A 68 4.07 3.10 -8.81
CA ASP A 68 5.14 2.33 -8.22
C ASP A 68 5.18 2.55 -6.71
N LEU A 69 5.18 1.45 -5.95
CA LEU A 69 5.20 1.53 -4.49
C LEU A 69 6.45 2.27 -4.03
N GLU A 70 7.54 2.07 -4.78
CA GLU A 70 8.83 2.75 -4.66
C GLU A 70 8.69 4.27 -4.79
N ALA A 71 8.03 4.76 -5.84
CA ALA A 71 7.80 6.20 -6.03
C ALA A 71 6.98 6.84 -4.89
N LYS A 72 6.09 6.08 -4.24
CA LYS A 72 5.37 6.58 -3.04
C LYS A 72 6.27 6.67 -1.82
N TYR A 73 7.13 5.67 -1.62
CA TYR A 73 8.10 5.69 -0.53
C TYR A 73 9.11 6.81 -0.75
N ASP A 74 9.58 7.03 -1.97
CA ASP A 74 10.48 8.13 -2.32
C ASP A 74 9.84 9.50 -2.10
N ALA A 75 8.61 9.70 -2.57
CA ALA A 75 7.90 10.96 -2.36
C ALA A 75 7.66 11.23 -0.86
N ARG A 76 7.36 10.18 -0.09
CA ARG A 76 7.18 10.29 1.36
C ARG A 76 8.52 10.53 2.08
N LEU A 77 9.59 9.89 1.64
CA LEU A 77 10.94 10.08 2.17
C LEU A 77 11.40 11.51 1.95
N ALA A 78 11.24 12.05 0.74
CA ALA A 78 11.58 13.44 0.42
C ALA A 78 10.81 14.46 1.29
N VAL A 79 9.53 14.18 1.59
CA VAL A 79 8.75 15.03 2.52
C VAL A 79 9.30 14.93 3.94
N LEU A 80 9.67 13.73 4.40
CA LEU A 80 10.22 13.52 5.74
C LEU A 80 11.58 14.19 5.91
N GLU A 81 12.47 14.08 4.92
CA GLU A 81 13.78 14.75 4.91
C GLU A 81 13.63 16.28 4.97
N LYS A 82 12.67 16.83 4.20
CA LYS A 82 12.38 18.27 4.25
C LYS A 82 11.91 18.70 5.64
N VAL A 83 11.01 17.92 6.25
CA VAL A 83 10.51 18.20 7.60
C VAL A 83 11.63 18.09 8.63
N GLN A 84 12.53 17.11 8.49
CA GLN A 84 13.70 16.97 9.35
C GLN A 84 14.60 18.21 9.28
N GLY A 85 14.93 18.68 8.07
CA GLY A 85 15.73 19.91 7.91
C GLY A 85 15.08 21.15 8.55
N GLN A 86 13.75 21.26 8.50
CA GLN A 86 13.02 22.34 9.19
C GLN A 86 13.11 22.25 10.71
N PHE A 87 13.16 21.03 11.27
CA PHE A 87 13.36 20.83 12.70
C PHE A 87 14.78 21.19 13.12
N ASP A 88 15.78 20.76 12.34
CA ASP A 88 17.20 21.07 12.63
C ASP A 88 17.44 22.59 12.64
N GLU A 89 16.86 23.32 11.68
CA GLU A 89 16.97 24.78 11.64
C GLU A 89 16.30 25.44 12.85
N LYS A 90 15.13 24.94 13.29
CA LYS A 90 14.47 25.44 14.50
C LYS A 90 15.28 25.16 15.75
N ILE A 91 15.91 23.98 15.86
CA ILE A 91 16.77 23.62 16.99
C ILE A 91 17.95 24.60 17.06
N ALA A 92 18.64 24.83 15.95
CA ALA A 92 19.75 25.79 15.89
C ALA A 92 19.33 27.22 16.28
N GLN A 93 18.14 27.66 15.86
CA GLN A 93 17.60 28.95 16.28
C GLN A 93 17.32 29.01 17.79
N ILE A 94 16.79 27.94 18.37
CA ILE A 94 16.52 27.85 19.82
C ILE A 94 17.84 27.89 20.60
N GLU A 95 18.85 27.12 20.20
CA GLU A 95 20.17 27.09 20.83
C GLU A 95 20.84 28.48 20.80
N SER A 96 20.76 29.17 19.66
CA SER A 96 21.27 30.54 19.52
C SER A 96 20.58 31.51 20.48
N ARG A 97 19.25 31.39 20.65
CA ARG A 97 18.48 32.23 21.58
C ARG A 97 18.83 31.93 23.04
N LEU A 98 19.02 30.66 23.39
CA LEU A 98 19.44 30.25 24.73
C LEU A 98 20.81 30.83 25.09
N SER A 99 21.81 30.72 24.20
CA SER A 99 23.14 31.29 24.46
C SER A 99 23.10 32.81 24.67
N LYS A 100 22.25 33.54 23.95
CA LYS A 100 22.08 34.98 24.14
C LYS A 100 21.47 35.32 25.51
N LEU A 101 20.50 34.54 25.96
CA LEU A 101 19.87 34.70 27.27
C LEU A 101 20.84 34.36 28.41
N GLU A 102 21.66 33.31 28.26
CA GLU A 102 22.68 32.94 29.23
C GLU A 102 23.77 34.02 29.38
N LYS A 103 24.15 34.70 28.29
CA LYS A 103 25.13 35.81 28.32
C LYS A 103 24.60 37.11 28.91
N GLN A 104 23.28 37.25 29.07
CA GLN A 104 22.63 38.43 29.67
C GLN A 104 22.35 38.26 31.17
N ARG A 105 22.75 37.12 31.75
CA ARG A 105 22.54 36.76 33.14
C ARG A 105 23.86 36.84 33.91
#